data_AF-A0A2A2RKT0-F1
#
_entry.id   AF-A0A2A2RKT0-F1
#
_cell.length_a   1.000
_cell.length_b   1.000
_cell.length_c   1.000
_cell.angle_alpha   90.00
_cell.angle_beta   90.00
_cell.angle_gamma   90.00
#
_symmetry.space_group_name_H-M   'P 1'
#
loop_
_entity.id
_entity.type
_entity.pdbx_description
1 polymer ?
#
loop_
_entity_poly.entity_id
_entity_poly.type
_entity_poly.pdbx_seq_one_letter_code
_entity_poly.pdbx_strand_id
1 'polypeptide(L)'
;MENFKQNKLFYSSLIAVGVVFVAGVGASYWKYTDKNATARELDLQQKKSRGLLNGHLLPAATAPVSLTPANVDAATKDLVDLNAQKDQLKALIAGAPEARILGKDMSNTALASEIKQSVDEWTKFAGDRDIRMLPNEKCEFGFRRYIRNPGTSPKRDIVRVDQQRQIVDFLFKTLADSRPVAAGAPTPIL
;
A
#
# COMPACT_ATOMS: atom_id res chain seq x y z
N MET A 1 29.34 22.28 -78.50
CA MET A 1 30.00 21.34 -77.57
C MET A 1 31.37 21.83 -77.05
N GLU A 2 31.86 23.01 -77.42
CA GLU A 2 33.19 23.49 -76.99
C GLU A 2 33.24 23.95 -75.51
N ASN A 3 32.18 24.59 -75.01
CA ASN A 3 32.10 25.04 -73.62
C ASN A 3 32.04 23.89 -72.58
N PHE A 4 31.66 22.68 -73.02
CA PHE A 4 31.69 21.47 -72.18
C PHE A 4 33.10 20.88 -72.05
N LYS A 5 33.99 21.12 -73.03
CA LYS A 5 35.37 20.60 -73.01
C LYS A 5 36.29 21.39 -72.10
N GLN A 6 36.10 22.71 -71.99
CA GLN A 6 36.94 23.58 -71.15
C GLN A 6 36.62 23.43 -69.65
N ASN A 7 35.37 23.17 -69.29
CA ASN A 7 34.92 23.09 -67.89
C ASN A 7 34.57 21.67 -67.43
N LYS A 8 35.18 20.64 -68.03
CA LYS A 8 34.90 19.22 -67.70
C LYS A 8 35.00 18.91 -66.20
N LEU A 9 36.01 19.45 -65.54
CA LEU A 9 36.24 19.24 -64.10
C LEU A 9 35.13 19.86 -63.24
N PHE A 10 34.60 21.01 -63.64
CA PHE A 10 33.49 21.70 -62.95
C PHE A 10 32.17 20.94 -63.12
N TYR A 11 31.86 20.47 -64.32
CA TYR A 11 30.65 19.66 -64.54
C TYR A 11 30.76 18.28 -63.88
N SER A 12 31.95 17.66 -63.86
CA SER A 12 32.14 16.38 -63.16
C SER A 12 32.03 16.52 -61.64
N SER A 13 32.53 17.62 -61.06
CA SER A 13 32.38 17.86 -59.62
C SER A 13 30.93 18.17 -59.25
N LEU A 14 30.22 18.93 -60.08
CA LEU A 14 28.79 19.20 -59.87
C LEU A 14 27.96 17.91 -59.89
N ILE A 15 28.23 17.01 -60.84
CA ILE A 15 27.58 15.69 -60.91
C ILE A 15 27.93 14.85 -59.68
N ALA A 16 29.20 14.83 -59.26
CA ALA A 16 29.61 14.10 -58.07
C ALA A 16 28.89 14.59 -56.80
N VAL A 17 28.78 15.90 -56.62
CA VAL A 17 28.04 16.50 -55.50
C VAL A 17 26.54 16.15 -55.58
N GLY A 18 25.95 16.21 -56.77
CA GLY A 18 24.56 15.81 -56.98
C GLY A 18 24.29 14.34 -56.63
N VAL A 19 25.19 13.44 -57.03
CA VAL A 19 25.07 12.00 -56.71
C VAL A 19 25.19 11.75 -55.21
N VAL A 20 26.14 12.39 -54.53
CA VAL A 20 26.30 12.26 -53.07
C VAL A 20 25.08 12.79 -52.33
N PHE A 21 24.49 13.90 -52.80
CA PHE A 21 23.29 14.48 -52.21
C PHE A 21 22.09 13.53 -52.32
N VAL A 22 21.82 12.99 -53.52
CA VAL A 22 20.70 12.05 -53.74
C VAL A 22 20.91 10.76 -52.94
N ALA A 23 22.14 10.24 -52.87
CA ALA A 23 22.47 9.09 -52.04
C ALA A 23 22.23 9.37 -50.54
N GLY A 24 22.58 10.56 -50.04
CA GLY A 24 22.32 10.98 -48.66
C GLY A 24 20.84 11.10 -48.34
N VAL A 25 20.03 11.64 -49.26
CA VAL A 25 18.57 11.71 -49.13
C VAL A 25 17.95 10.31 -49.14
N GLY A 26 18.42 9.42 -50.02
CA GLY A 26 17.95 8.03 -50.07
C GLY A 26 18.26 7.25 -48.79
N ALA A 27 19.50 7.36 -48.28
CA ALA A 27 19.93 6.68 -47.06
C ALA A 27 19.19 7.19 -45.81
N SER A 28 18.93 8.50 -45.73
CA SER A 28 18.15 9.09 -44.63
C SER A 28 16.68 8.69 -44.69
N TYR A 29 16.08 8.64 -45.89
CA TYR A 29 14.72 8.14 -46.08
C TYR A 29 14.60 6.67 -45.66
N TRP A 30 15.55 5.81 -46.03
CA TRP A 30 15.54 4.39 -45.67
C TRP A 30 15.68 4.17 -44.15
N LYS A 31 16.57 4.90 -43.48
CA LYS A 31 16.64 4.87 -42.01
C LYS A 31 15.37 5.41 -41.34
N TYR A 32 14.69 6.37 -41.96
CA TYR A 32 13.43 6.89 -41.45
C TYR A 32 12.29 5.87 -41.58
N THR A 33 12.24 5.11 -42.68
CA THR A 33 11.24 4.04 -42.87
C THR A 33 11.41 2.89 -41.88
N ASP A 34 12.64 2.46 -41.60
CA ASP A 34 12.90 1.40 -40.61
C ASP A 34 12.49 1.81 -39.19
N LYS A 35 12.72 3.08 -38.82
CA LYS A 35 12.26 3.64 -37.54
C LYS A 35 10.73 3.68 -37.43
N ASN A 36 10.03 3.91 -38.53
CA ASN A 36 8.56 3.88 -38.52
C ASN A 36 8.02 2.44 -38.43
N ALA A 37 8.71 1.45 -38.99
CA ALA A 37 8.34 0.05 -38.85
C ALA A 37 8.48 -0.42 -37.38
N THR A 38 9.59 -0.05 -36.72
CA THR A 38 9.80 -0.38 -35.30
C THR A 38 8.84 0.36 -34.37
N ALA A 39 8.49 1.61 -34.66
CA ALA A 39 7.48 2.36 -33.91
C ALA A 39 6.09 1.74 -34.02
N ARG A 40 5.70 1.25 -35.21
CA ARG A 40 4.42 0.56 -35.42
C ARG A 40 4.36 -0.78 -34.70
N GLU A 41 5.46 -1.55 -34.72
CA GLU A 41 5.52 -2.82 -34.00
C GLU A 41 5.44 -2.61 -32.48
N LEU A 42 6.09 -1.57 -31.95
CA LEU A 42 5.99 -1.22 -30.53
C LEU A 42 4.55 -0.86 -30.12
N ASP A 43 3.83 -0.08 -30.94
CA ASP A 43 2.43 0.27 -30.69
C ASP A 43 1.51 -0.97 -30.72
N LEU A 44 1.75 -1.92 -31.62
CA LEU A 44 1.00 -3.18 -31.67
C LEU A 44 1.26 -4.06 -30.44
N GLN A 45 2.50 -4.16 -29.98
CA GLN A 45 2.86 -4.92 -28.78
C GLN A 45 2.28 -4.26 -27.52
N GLN A 46 2.28 -2.92 -27.44
CA GLN A 46 1.63 -2.18 -26.35
C GLN A 46 0.10 -2.34 -26.36
N LYS A 47 -0.53 -2.40 -27.53
CA LYS A 47 -1.98 -2.69 -27.62
C LYS A 47 -2.31 -4.10 -27.16
N LYS A 48 -1.49 -5.09 -27.52
CA LYS A 48 -1.64 -6.48 -27.05
C LYS A 48 -1.44 -6.57 -25.54
N SER A 49 -0.41 -5.92 -24.97
CA SER A 49 -0.20 -5.92 -23.52
C SER A 49 -1.33 -5.20 -22.77
N ARG A 50 -1.85 -4.08 -23.29
CA ARG A 50 -3.03 -3.39 -22.74
C ARG A 50 -4.29 -4.26 -22.76
N GLY A 51 -4.53 -5.00 -23.84
CA GLY A 51 -5.64 -5.95 -23.93
C GLY A 51 -5.56 -7.10 -22.92
N LEU A 52 -4.33 -7.52 -22.56
CA LEU A 52 -4.11 -8.53 -21.52
C LEU A 52 -4.28 -7.97 -20.09
N LEU A 53 -4.14 -6.66 -19.92
CA LEU A 53 -4.24 -5.95 -18.63
C LEU A 53 -5.60 -5.30 -18.37
N ASN A 54 -6.65 -5.71 -19.10
CA ASN A 54 -8.03 -5.16 -19.10
C ASN A 54 -8.77 -5.12 -17.73
N GLY A 55 -8.11 -5.32 -16.59
CA GLY A 55 -8.63 -5.05 -15.25
C GLY A 55 -8.28 -3.68 -14.66
N HIS A 56 -7.34 -2.93 -15.27
CA HIS A 56 -6.97 -1.59 -14.79
C HIS A 56 -6.71 -0.63 -15.96
N LEU A 57 -7.59 0.36 -16.14
CA LEU A 57 -7.40 1.46 -17.07
C LEU A 57 -6.22 2.32 -16.59
N LEU A 58 -5.01 2.02 -17.09
CA LEU A 58 -3.90 2.95 -16.96
C LEU A 58 -4.21 4.17 -17.82
N PRO A 59 -4.14 5.40 -17.27
CA PRO A 59 -4.42 6.62 -18.03
C PRO A 59 -3.56 6.65 -19.30
N ALA A 60 -4.17 7.08 -20.40
CA ALA A 60 -3.52 7.18 -21.71
C ALA A 60 -2.16 7.86 -21.55
N ALA A 61 -1.11 7.23 -22.10
CA ALA A 61 0.27 7.67 -21.97
C ALA A 61 0.37 9.16 -22.29
N THR A 62 0.54 9.96 -21.25
CA THR A 62 0.92 11.36 -21.34
C THR A 62 2.21 11.43 -22.16
N ALA A 63 2.31 12.44 -23.04
CA ALA A 63 3.50 12.66 -23.86
C ALA A 63 4.78 12.53 -23.00
N PRO A 64 5.88 11.96 -23.53
CA PRO A 64 7.09 11.75 -22.76
C PRO A 64 7.49 13.08 -22.10
N VAL A 65 7.44 13.10 -20.77
CA VAL A 65 7.80 14.28 -19.97
C VAL A 65 9.27 14.54 -20.26
N SER A 66 9.56 15.55 -21.07
CA SER A 66 10.92 15.99 -21.32
C SER A 66 11.55 16.44 -20.01
N LEU A 67 12.82 16.11 -19.78
CA LEU A 67 13.63 16.64 -18.66
C LEU A 67 13.91 18.14 -18.89
N THR A 68 12.87 18.96 -18.83
CA THR A 68 12.98 20.41 -18.76
C THR A 68 13.14 20.82 -17.30
N PRO A 69 13.82 21.94 -17.01
CA PRO A 69 13.95 22.46 -15.65
C PRO A 69 12.59 22.59 -14.94
N ALA A 70 11.57 23.08 -15.64
CA ALA A 70 10.21 23.21 -15.10
C ALA A 70 9.59 21.86 -14.66
N ASN A 71 9.85 20.78 -15.40
CA ASN A 71 9.34 19.45 -15.03
C ASN A 71 10.13 18.84 -13.87
N VAL A 72 11.42 19.16 -13.74
CA VAL A 72 12.25 18.76 -12.59
C VAL A 72 11.83 19.51 -11.32
N ASP A 73 11.49 20.80 -11.44
CA ASP A 73 10.98 21.61 -10.33
C ASP A 73 9.58 21.14 -9.88
N ALA A 74 8.71 20.79 -10.83
CA ALA A 74 7.41 20.19 -10.51
C ALA A 74 7.57 18.83 -9.81
N ALA A 75 8.45 17.95 -10.31
CA ALA A 75 8.69 16.63 -9.71
C ALA A 75 9.33 16.70 -8.30
N THR A 76 10.19 17.69 -8.05
CA THR A 76 10.75 17.91 -6.70
C THR A 76 9.69 18.39 -5.73
N LYS A 77 8.77 19.27 -6.17
CA LYS A 77 7.61 19.68 -5.37
C LYS A 77 6.67 18.50 -5.08
N ASP A 78 6.33 17.70 -6.09
CA ASP A 78 5.49 16.52 -5.93
C ASP A 78 6.10 15.51 -4.94
N LEU A 79 7.43 15.35 -4.95
CA LEU A 79 8.14 14.52 -3.97
C LEU A 79 8.01 15.04 -2.54
N VAL A 80 8.08 16.35 -2.34
CA VAL A 80 7.88 16.97 -1.01
C VAL A 80 6.44 16.75 -0.54
N ASP A 81 5.47 16.98 -1.42
CA ASP A 81 4.04 16.83 -1.12
C ASP A 81 3.69 15.36 -0.81
N LEU A 82 4.24 14.40 -1.56
CA LEU A 82 4.07 12.97 -1.30
C LEU A 82 4.68 12.54 0.04
N ASN A 83 5.85 13.05 0.40
CA ASN A 83 6.46 12.75 1.70
C ASN A 83 5.63 13.34 2.85
N ALA A 84 5.10 14.55 2.69
CA ALA A 84 4.21 15.15 3.68
C ALA A 84 2.92 14.33 3.87
N GLN A 85 2.28 13.90 2.77
CA GLN A 85 1.10 13.04 2.82
C GLN A 85 1.40 11.69 3.48
N LYS A 86 2.56 11.10 3.18
CA LYS A 86 3.01 9.84 3.80
C LYS A 86 3.15 9.98 5.31
N ASP A 87 3.75 11.06 5.79
CA ASP A 87 3.92 11.29 7.22
C ASP A 87 2.58 11.59 7.91
N GLN A 88 1.69 12.33 7.24
CA GLN A 88 0.33 12.55 7.72
C GLN A 88 -0.48 11.24 7.81
N LEU A 89 -0.37 10.36 6.80
CA LEU A 89 -0.99 9.04 6.81
C LEU A 89 -0.44 8.16 7.93
N LYS A 90 0.88 8.16 8.15
CA LYS A 90 1.48 7.45 9.29
C LYS A 90 0.94 7.96 10.62
N ALA A 91 0.80 9.28 10.78
CA ALA A 91 0.25 9.87 11.99
C ALA A 91 -1.22 9.48 12.21
N LEU A 92 -2.03 9.48 11.15
CA LEU A 92 -3.44 9.04 11.21
C LEU A 92 -3.56 7.54 11.53
N ILE A 93 -2.76 6.68 10.88
CA ILE A 93 -2.76 5.22 11.09
C ILE A 93 -2.25 4.86 12.49
N ALA A 94 -1.23 5.56 12.99
CA ALA A 94 -0.71 5.34 14.34
C ALA A 94 -1.72 5.70 15.44
N GLY A 95 -2.82 6.37 15.09
CA GLY A 95 -3.84 6.88 15.99
C GLY A 95 -3.33 8.01 16.87
N ALA A 96 -4.26 8.70 17.55
CA ALA A 96 -3.89 9.68 18.56
C ALA A 96 -3.10 8.98 19.69
N PRO A 97 -2.00 9.58 20.21
CA PRO A 97 -1.22 8.99 21.28
C PRO A 97 -2.06 8.76 22.55
N GLU A 98 -3.09 9.58 22.76
CA GLU A 98 -4.06 9.47 23.86
C GLU A 98 -4.98 8.24 23.74
N ALA A 99 -5.19 7.72 22.53
CA ALA A 99 -6.00 6.51 22.31
C ALA A 99 -5.19 5.21 22.51
N ARG A 100 -3.90 5.31 22.84
CA ARG A 100 -3.05 4.14 23.04
C ARG A 100 -3.35 3.52 24.41
N ILE A 101 -3.82 2.28 24.37
CA ILE A 101 -3.89 1.44 25.57
C ILE A 101 -2.46 1.05 25.93
N LEU A 102 -1.97 1.53 27.08
CA LEU A 102 -0.62 1.29 27.57
C LEU A 102 -0.68 0.38 28.79
N GLY A 103 0.13 -0.66 28.77
CA GLY A 103 0.29 -1.52 29.94
C GLY A 103 0.99 -0.80 31.08
N LYS A 104 0.62 -1.15 32.30
CA LYS A 104 1.23 -0.67 33.53
C LYS A 104 2.40 -1.57 33.93
N ASP A 105 3.49 -0.95 34.36
CA ASP A 105 4.57 -1.69 35.00
C ASP A 105 4.22 -2.00 36.46
N MET A 106 4.36 -3.26 36.86
CA MET A 106 3.93 -3.75 38.17
C MET A 106 4.54 -5.12 38.53
N SER A 107 4.29 -5.60 39.75
CA SER A 107 4.75 -6.92 40.17
C SER A 107 3.90 -8.04 39.55
N ASN A 108 4.50 -9.24 39.40
CA ASN A 108 3.79 -10.42 38.90
C ASN A 108 2.53 -10.77 39.72
N THR A 109 2.56 -10.55 41.03
CA THR A 109 1.41 -10.81 41.92
C THR A 109 0.32 -9.76 41.76
N ALA A 110 0.68 -8.49 41.58
CA ALA A 110 -0.27 -7.42 41.29
C ALA A 110 -0.96 -7.67 39.92
N LEU A 111 -0.18 -8.02 38.90
CA LEU A 111 -0.70 -8.36 37.57
C LEU A 111 -1.70 -9.52 37.62
N ALA A 112 -1.37 -10.59 38.34
CA ALA A 112 -2.26 -11.74 38.49
C ALA A 112 -3.59 -11.35 39.17
N SER A 113 -3.53 -10.45 40.15
CA SER A 113 -4.73 -9.92 40.83
C SER A 113 -5.59 -9.10 39.88
N GLU A 114 -4.99 -8.18 39.13
CA GLU A 114 -5.72 -7.33 38.17
C GLU A 114 -6.33 -8.17 37.03
N ILE A 115 -5.61 -9.17 36.52
CA ILE A 115 -6.15 -10.12 35.54
C ILE A 115 -7.35 -10.89 36.11
N LYS A 116 -7.24 -11.41 37.33
CA LYS A 116 -8.33 -12.16 37.95
C LYS A 116 -9.57 -11.29 38.11
N GLN A 117 -9.40 -10.04 38.59
CA GLN A 117 -10.49 -9.09 38.71
C GLN A 117 -11.14 -8.80 37.35
N SER A 118 -10.35 -8.53 36.30
CA SER A 118 -10.90 -8.29 34.96
C SER A 118 -11.66 -9.49 34.42
N VAL A 119 -11.18 -10.72 34.64
CA VAL A 119 -11.89 -11.94 34.22
C VAL A 119 -13.21 -12.11 34.96
N ASP A 120 -13.24 -11.83 36.27
CA ASP A 120 -14.47 -11.89 37.06
C ASP A 120 -15.48 -10.83 36.56
N GLU A 121 -15.00 -9.61 36.27
CA GLU A 121 -15.81 -8.53 35.67
C GLU A 121 -16.34 -8.89 34.28
N TRP A 122 -15.51 -9.43 33.39
CA TRP A 122 -15.95 -9.89 32.07
C TRP A 122 -16.98 -10.99 32.15
N THR A 123 -16.79 -11.94 33.07
CA THR A 123 -17.73 -13.05 33.28
C THR A 123 -19.07 -12.55 33.79
N LYS A 124 -19.06 -11.61 34.75
CA LYS A 124 -20.28 -10.96 35.23
C LYS A 124 -20.98 -10.19 34.11
N PHE A 125 -20.23 -9.37 33.38
CA PHE A 125 -20.76 -8.55 32.29
C PHE A 125 -21.33 -9.40 31.14
N ALA A 126 -20.69 -10.54 30.84
CA ALA A 126 -21.22 -11.52 29.90
C ALA A 126 -22.59 -12.06 30.36
N GLY A 127 -22.69 -12.44 31.64
CA GLY A 127 -23.93 -12.91 32.24
C GLY A 127 -25.05 -11.86 32.20
N ASP A 128 -24.73 -10.61 32.55
CA ASP A 128 -25.68 -9.49 32.54
C ASP A 128 -26.22 -9.18 31.11
N ARG A 129 -25.45 -9.52 30.07
CA ARG A 129 -25.80 -9.30 28.65
C ARG A 129 -26.26 -10.56 27.92
N ASP A 130 -26.55 -11.65 28.64
CA ASP A 130 -26.89 -12.98 28.10
C ASP A 130 -25.92 -13.46 27.00
N ILE A 131 -24.64 -13.17 27.18
CA ILE A 131 -23.58 -13.61 26.27
C ILE A 131 -23.18 -15.02 26.67
N ARG A 132 -23.70 -16.00 25.92
CA ARG A 132 -23.33 -17.41 26.11
C ARG A 132 -21.87 -17.65 25.78
N MET A 133 -21.13 -18.12 26.78
CA MET A 133 -19.79 -18.68 26.60
C MET A 133 -19.88 -20.19 26.37
N LEU A 134 -18.86 -20.77 25.71
CA LEU A 134 -18.77 -22.21 25.55
C LEU A 134 -18.68 -22.89 26.94
N PRO A 135 -19.30 -24.07 27.15
CA PRO A 135 -19.36 -24.71 28.48
C PRO A 135 -18.01 -24.93 29.18
N ASN A 136 -16.92 -25.03 28.41
CA ASN A 136 -15.56 -25.28 28.92
C ASN A 136 -14.64 -24.04 28.86
N GLU A 137 -15.15 -22.90 28.39
CA GLU A 137 -14.39 -21.66 28.24
C GLU A 137 -14.96 -20.58 29.16
N LYS A 138 -14.18 -20.25 30.19
CA LYS A 138 -14.40 -19.03 30.97
C LYS A 138 -13.94 -17.84 30.13
N CYS A 139 -14.41 -16.64 30.46
CA CYS A 139 -13.95 -15.36 29.89
C CYS A 139 -12.51 -15.03 30.32
N GLU A 140 -11.58 -15.98 30.19
CA GLU A 140 -10.20 -15.86 30.65
C GLU A 140 -9.25 -15.47 29.51
N PHE A 141 -9.69 -15.54 28.24
CA PHE A 141 -8.95 -15.07 27.04
C PHE A 141 -7.45 -15.44 27.02
N GLY A 142 -7.11 -16.67 27.43
CA GLY A 142 -5.71 -17.14 27.48
C GLY A 142 -4.92 -16.75 28.73
N PHE A 143 -5.49 -15.94 29.64
CA PHE A 143 -4.85 -15.54 30.90
C PHE A 143 -4.82 -16.63 32.00
N ARG A 144 -5.30 -17.85 31.70
CA ARG A 144 -5.35 -19.00 32.63
C ARG A 144 -4.07 -19.20 33.43
N ARG A 145 -2.92 -19.10 32.78
CA ARG A 145 -1.61 -19.31 33.42
C ARG A 145 -1.33 -18.26 34.50
N TYR A 146 -1.70 -17.00 34.25
CA TYR A 146 -1.46 -15.89 35.17
C TYR A 146 -2.36 -15.96 36.41
N ILE A 147 -3.58 -16.51 36.26
CA ILE A 147 -4.54 -16.68 37.36
C ILE A 147 -4.17 -17.88 38.23
N ARG A 148 -3.80 -19.02 37.62
CA ARG A 148 -3.60 -20.28 38.35
C ARG A 148 -2.22 -20.38 39.01
N ASN A 149 -1.18 -19.83 38.38
CA ASN A 149 0.20 -19.93 38.87
C ASN A 149 0.84 -18.54 39.02
N PRO A 150 0.33 -17.69 39.94
CA PRO A 150 0.85 -16.34 40.14
C PRO A 150 2.34 -16.41 40.53
N GLY A 151 3.20 -15.69 39.79
CA GLY A 151 4.63 -15.61 40.07
C GLY A 151 5.55 -16.47 39.19
N THR A 152 5.00 -17.45 38.45
CA THR A 152 5.78 -18.28 37.49
C THR A 152 5.80 -17.73 36.06
N SER A 153 5.18 -16.56 35.86
CA SER A 153 5.09 -15.90 34.57
C SER A 153 6.40 -15.16 34.22
N PRO A 154 6.80 -15.12 32.94
CA PRO A 154 8.01 -14.40 32.51
C PRO A 154 7.96 -12.92 32.91
N LYS A 155 8.93 -12.45 33.70
CA LYS A 155 9.00 -11.05 34.17
C LYS A 155 9.16 -10.03 33.04
N ARG A 156 9.73 -10.44 31.89
CA ARG A 156 10.05 -9.54 30.77
C ARG A 156 8.82 -9.00 30.04
N ASP A 157 7.66 -9.63 30.22
CA ASP A 157 6.46 -9.33 29.44
C ASP A 157 5.30 -8.74 30.26
N ILE A 158 5.50 -8.40 31.54
CA ILE A 158 4.43 -7.92 32.44
C ILE A 158 3.65 -6.75 31.83
N VAL A 159 4.35 -5.71 31.37
CA VAL A 159 3.75 -4.53 30.75
C VAL A 159 2.92 -4.93 29.52
N ARG A 160 3.42 -5.84 28.68
CA ARG A 160 2.70 -6.29 27.48
C ARG A 160 1.46 -7.11 27.83
N VAL A 161 1.53 -7.93 28.87
CA VAL A 161 0.41 -8.74 29.32
C VAL A 161 -0.69 -7.86 29.90
N ASP A 162 -0.32 -6.83 30.69
CA ASP A 162 -1.31 -5.86 31.16
C ASP A 162 -1.93 -5.07 30.00
N GLN A 163 -1.12 -4.66 29.02
CA GLN A 163 -1.62 -4.01 27.81
C GLN A 163 -2.64 -4.91 27.08
N GLN A 164 -2.34 -6.21 26.93
CA GLN A 164 -3.27 -7.18 26.35
C GLN A 164 -4.56 -7.29 27.16
N ARG A 165 -4.48 -7.31 28.50
CA ARG A 165 -5.67 -7.33 29.37
C ARG A 165 -6.57 -6.12 29.10
N GLN A 166 -6.00 -4.92 29.06
CA GLN A 166 -6.75 -3.69 28.81
C GLN A 166 -7.34 -3.65 27.38
N ILE A 167 -6.61 -4.15 26.37
CA ILE A 167 -7.13 -4.26 24.99
C ILE A 167 -8.32 -5.23 24.93
N VAL A 168 -8.21 -6.39 25.59
CA VAL A 168 -9.30 -7.37 25.67
C VAL A 168 -10.51 -6.77 26.37
N ASP A 169 -10.32 -6.03 27.47
CA ASP A 169 -11.41 -5.32 28.15
C ASP A 169 -12.16 -4.37 27.22
N PHE A 170 -11.42 -3.52 26.53
CA PHE A 170 -11.98 -2.56 25.58
C PHE A 170 -12.77 -3.26 24.47
N LEU A 171 -12.16 -4.25 23.80
CA LEU A 171 -12.78 -4.98 22.70
C LEU A 171 -14.00 -5.77 23.17
N PHE A 172 -13.92 -6.43 24.32
CA PHE A 172 -15.01 -7.24 24.85
C PHE A 172 -16.25 -6.39 25.14
N LYS A 173 -16.06 -5.24 25.82
CA LYS A 173 -17.15 -4.32 26.14
C LYS A 173 -17.73 -3.67 24.87
N THR A 174 -16.89 -3.17 23.96
CA THR A 174 -17.38 -2.57 22.69
C THR A 174 -18.10 -3.58 21.80
N LEU A 175 -17.62 -4.82 21.70
CA LEU A 175 -18.30 -5.87 20.94
C LEU A 175 -19.64 -6.26 21.57
N ALA A 176 -19.70 -6.33 22.90
CA ALA A 176 -20.95 -6.60 23.61
C ALA A 176 -21.96 -5.45 23.47
N ASP A 177 -21.50 -4.20 23.47
CA ASP A 177 -22.35 -3.01 23.29
C ASP A 177 -22.81 -2.83 21.84
N SER A 178 -22.02 -3.25 20.86
CA SER A 178 -22.40 -3.21 19.44
C SER A 178 -23.36 -4.32 19.02
N ARG A 179 -23.65 -5.29 19.89
CA ARG A 179 -24.65 -6.32 19.58
C ARG A 179 -26.02 -5.65 19.36
N PRO A 180 -26.67 -5.88 18.22
CA PRO A 180 -28.02 -5.37 18.02
C PRO A 180 -28.91 -5.96 19.11
N VAL A 181 -29.64 -5.10 19.83
CA VAL A 181 -30.73 -5.54 20.71
C VAL A 181 -31.68 -6.32 19.82
N ALA A 182 -31.72 -7.64 19.96
CA ALA A 182 -32.60 -8.47 19.17
C ALA A 182 -34.05 -8.04 19.44
N ALA A 183 -34.60 -7.22 18.55
CA ALA A 183 -36.04 -7.02 18.45
C ALA A 183 -36.63 -8.37 18.00
N GLY A 184 -36.98 -9.20 18.98
CA GLY A 184 -37.63 -10.50 18.77
C GLY A 184 -36.67 -11.65 18.49
N ALA A 185 -36.10 -12.24 19.54
CA ALA A 185 -35.74 -13.65 19.49
C ALA A 185 -36.96 -14.49 19.91
N PRO A 186 -37.30 -15.57 19.18
CA PRO A 186 -38.45 -16.41 19.49
C PRO A 186 -38.24 -17.16 20.82
N THR A 187 -39.33 -17.34 21.56
CA THR A 187 -39.41 -18.07 22.83
C THR A 187 -38.83 -19.48 22.74
N PRO A 188 -38.25 -20.00 23.84
CA PRO A 188 -37.65 -21.32 23.87
C PRO A 188 -38.70 -22.39 23.56
N ILE A 189 -38.36 -23.30 22.64
CA ILE A 189 -39.09 -24.56 22.47
C ILE A 189 -38.76 -25.40 23.70
N LEU A 190 -39.81 -25.70 24.48
CA LEU A 190 -39.82 -26.66 25.58
C LEU A 190 -39.40 -28.05 25.11
#